data_AF-A0A654KHG9-F1
#
_entry.id   AF-A0A654KHG9-F1
#
_cell.length_a   1.000
_cell.length_b   1.000
_cell.length_c   1.000
_cell.angle_alpha   90.00
_cell.angle_beta   90.00
_cell.angle_gamma   90.00
#
_symmetry.space_group_name_H-M   'P 1'
#
loop_
_entity.id
_entity.type
_entity.pdbx_description
1 polymer ?
#
loop_
_entity_poly.entity_id
_entity_poly.type
_entity_poly.pdbx_seq_one_letter_code
_entity_poly.pdbx_strand_id
1 'polypeptide(L)' 'METPNISQLNTQERRDLFNFFRIATTHHSNAIEGLSMTFGETKQLLSKGETAPNKPLKDNLIILGFAEAFDSAFN' A
#
# COMPACT_ATOMS: atom_id res chain seq x y z
N MET A 1 22.58 -12.42 -8.09
CA MET A 1 21.98 -12.84 -6.80
C MET A 1 20.78 -13.68 -7.13
N GLU A 2 20.65 -14.85 -6.51
CA GLU A 2 19.43 -15.64 -6.60
C GLU A 2 18.34 -15.01 -5.73
N THR A 3 17.09 -15.07 -6.19
CA THR A 3 15.95 -14.60 -5.39
C THR A 3 15.70 -15.58 -4.24
N PRO A 4 15.71 -15.13 -2.98
CA PRO A 4 15.48 -16.02 -1.85
C PRO A 4 14.05 -16.58 -1.89
N ASN A 5 13.88 -17.82 -1.42
CA ASN A 5 12.56 -18.38 -1.22
C ASN A 5 11.86 -17.67 -0.06
N ILE A 6 10.54 -17.45 -0.14
CA ILE A 6 9.76 -16.80 0.92
C ILE A 6 9.95 -17.48 2.29
N SER A 7 10.12 -18.81 2.31
CA SER A 7 10.37 -19.56 3.55
C SER A 7 11.69 -19.18 4.25
N GLN A 8 12.65 -18.61 3.53
CA GLN A 8 13.97 -18.25 4.03
C GLN A 8 14.03 -16.81 4.58
N LEU A 9 12.99 -16.01 4.38
CA LEU A 9 12.97 -14.61 4.80
C LEU A 9 12.95 -14.51 6.33
N ASN A 10 13.77 -13.61 6.86
CA ASN A 10 13.73 -13.22 8.27
C ASN A 10 12.51 -12.33 8.56
N THR A 11 12.25 -12.04 9.83
CA THR A 11 11.06 -11.28 10.22
C THR A 11 11.00 -9.88 9.63
N GLN A 12 12.15 -9.20 9.49
CA GLN A 12 12.19 -7.87 8.88
C GLN A 12 11.87 -7.93 7.38
N GLU A 13 12.48 -8.87 6.66
CA GLU A 13 12.23 -9.05 5.22
C GLU A 13 10.77 -9.42 4.94
N ARG A 14 10.15 -10.25 5.79
CA ARG A 14 8.72 -10.56 5.70
C ARG A 14 7.85 -9.34 5.95
N ARG A 15 8.19 -8.51 6.93
CA ARG A 15 7.48 -7.24 7.20
C ARG A 15 7.60 -6.28 6.03
N ASP A 16 8.80 -6.15 5.45
CA ASP A 16 9.03 -5.27 4.31
C ASP A 16 8.28 -5.75 3.07
N LEU A 17 8.27 -7.08 2.83
CA LEU A 17 7.50 -7.69 1.76
C LEU A 17 5.99 -7.50 1.97
N PHE A 18 5.50 -7.71 3.19
CA PHE A 18 4.09 -7.48 3.54
C PHE A 18 3.70 -6.02 3.32
N ASN A 19 4.53 -5.07 3.79
CA ASN A 19 4.29 -3.65 3.59
C ASN A 19 4.31 -3.24 2.11
N PHE A 20 5.20 -3.84 1.31
CA PHE A 20 5.19 -3.66 -0.13
C PHE A 20 3.85 -4.12 -0.73
N PHE A 21 3.37 -5.32 -0.39
CA PHE A 21 2.09 -5.81 -0.89
C PHE A 21 0.90 -4.98 -0.41
N ARG A 22 0.91 -4.52 0.83
CA ARG A 22 -0.10 -3.61 1.37
C ARG A 22 -0.21 -2.35 0.51
N ILE A 23 0.92 -1.70 0.22
CA ILE A 23 0.94 -0.48 -0.61
C ILE A 23 0.56 -0.79 -2.06
N ALA A 24 1.15 -1.82 -2.66
CA ALA A 24 0.95 -2.15 -4.06
C ALA A 24 -0.48 -2.59 -4.36
N THR A 25 -1.04 -3.47 -3.54
CA THR A 25 -2.44 -3.92 -3.68
C THR A 25 -3.39 -2.74 -3.52
N THR A 26 -3.19 -1.92 -2.49
CA THR A 26 -4.00 -0.73 -2.26
C THR A 26 -3.94 0.24 -3.45
N HIS A 27 -2.74 0.55 -3.95
CA HIS A 27 -2.57 1.47 -5.07
C HIS A 27 -3.25 0.93 -6.34
N HIS A 28 -2.92 -0.30 -6.75
CA HIS A 28 -3.39 -0.83 -8.03
C HIS A 28 -4.89 -1.12 -8.03
N SER A 29 -5.48 -1.57 -6.91
CA SER A 29 -6.94 -1.77 -6.83
C SER A 29 -7.68 -0.45 -7.01
N ASN A 30 -7.28 0.58 -6.26
CA ASN A 30 -7.90 1.90 -6.35
C ASN A 30 -7.69 2.55 -7.73
N ALA A 31 -6.52 2.35 -8.34
CA ALA A 31 -6.25 2.84 -9.70
C ALA A 31 -7.15 2.18 -10.75
N ILE A 32 -7.43 0.87 -10.63
CA ILE A 32 -8.38 0.15 -11.50
C ILE A 32 -9.80 0.72 -11.37
N GLU A 33 -10.18 1.14 -10.16
CA GLU A 33 -11.48 1.77 -9.88
C GLU A 33 -11.54 3.26 -10.26
N GLY A 34 -10.45 3.82 -10.80
CA GLY A 34 -10.39 5.15 -11.39
C GLY A 34 -9.76 6.24 -10.51
N LEU A 35 -9.15 5.88 -9.38
CA LEU A 35 -8.40 6.86 -8.59
C LEU A 35 -7.09 7.22 -9.30
N SER A 36 -6.75 8.51 -9.26
CA SER A 36 -5.63 9.09 -10.04
C SER A 36 -4.35 9.28 -9.22
N MET A 37 -4.29 8.70 -8.03
CA MET A 37 -3.17 8.85 -7.12
C MET A 37 -1.99 8.02 -7.61
N THR A 38 -0.81 8.61 -7.68
CA THR A 38 0.41 7.89 -8.06
C THR A 38 0.81 6.87 -6.99
N PHE A 39 1.66 5.90 -7.37
CA PHE A 39 2.22 4.96 -6.40
C PHE A 39 3.00 5.68 -5.29
N GLY A 40 3.75 6.73 -5.64
CA GLY A 40 4.50 7.54 -4.69
C GLY A 40 3.59 8.25 -3.68
N GLU A 41 2.52 8.88 -4.14
CA GLU A 41 1.51 9.50 -3.27
C GLU A 41 0.83 8.47 -2.35
N THR A 42 0.49 7.29 -2.88
CA THR A 42 -0.06 6.18 -2.07
C THR A 42 0.91 5.77 -0.98
N LYS A 43 2.19 5.61 -1.32
CA LYS A 43 3.23 5.27 -0.37
C LYS A 43 3.40 6.35 0.71
N GLN A 44 3.43 7.63 0.35
CA GLN A 44 3.57 8.72 1.33
C GLN A 44 2.36 8.76 2.28
N LEU A 45 1.15 8.65 1.74
CA LEU A 45 -0.08 8.61 2.54
C LEU A 45 -0.05 7.45 3.55
N LEU A 46 0.25 6.23 3.09
CA LEU A 46 0.23 5.05 3.94
C LEU A 46 1.43 4.94 4.90
N SER A 47 2.58 5.51 4.55
CA SER A 47 3.81 5.38 5.36
C SER A 47 4.00 6.56 6.32
N LYS A 48 3.45 7.73 6.00
CA LYS A 48 3.68 8.98 6.75
C LYS A 48 2.43 9.76 7.10
N GLY A 49 1.26 9.39 6.57
CA GLY A 49 0.02 10.15 6.75
C GLY A 49 -0.04 11.45 5.92
N GLU A 50 0.84 11.61 4.93
CA GLU A 50 0.89 12.81 4.08
C GLU A 50 -0.14 12.70 2.94
N THR A 51 -1.07 13.65 2.84
CA THR A 51 -2.08 13.67 1.78
C THR A 51 -1.51 14.05 0.42
N ALA A 52 -2.04 13.47 -0.65
CA ALA A 52 -1.66 13.81 -2.01
C ALA A 52 -2.08 15.25 -2.38
N PRO A 53 -1.18 16.09 -2.94
CA PRO A 53 -1.52 17.44 -3.34
C PRO A 53 -2.48 17.44 -4.54
N ASN A 54 -3.39 18.42 -4.59
CA ASN A 54 -4.36 18.59 -5.68
C ASN A 54 -5.28 17.37 -5.93
N LYS A 55 -5.48 16.52 -4.91
CA LYS A 55 -6.44 15.41 -4.94
C LYS A 55 -7.59 15.67 -3.97
N PRO A 56 -8.82 15.22 -4.28
CA PRO A 56 -9.92 15.25 -3.32
C PRO A 56 -9.55 14.53 -2.02
N LEU A 57 -10.00 15.06 -0.87
CA LEU A 57 -9.86 14.38 0.42
C LEU A 57 -10.50 12.98 0.39
N LYS A 58 -11.63 12.84 -0.31
CA LYS A 58 -12.33 11.56 -0.51
C LYS A 58 -11.39 10.48 -1.06
N ASP A 59 -10.55 10.80 -2.03
CA ASP A 59 -9.64 9.83 -2.64
C ASP A 59 -8.64 9.31 -1.60
N ASN A 60 -8.03 10.21 -0.81
CA ASN A 60 -7.13 9.83 0.29
C ASN A 60 -7.84 8.91 1.30
N LEU A 61 -9.10 9.20 1.65
CA LEU A 61 -9.89 8.38 2.57
C LEU A 61 -10.23 7.00 2.01
N ILE A 62 -10.50 6.88 0.71
CA ILE A 62 -10.74 5.59 0.05
C ILE A 62 -9.47 4.74 0.11
N ILE A 63 -8.29 5.31 -0.18
CA ILE A 63 -7.02 4.58 -0.04
C ILE A 63 -6.80 4.10 1.40
N LEU A 64 -7.03 4.97 2.40
CA LEU A 64 -6.87 4.60 3.80
C LEU A 64 -7.81 3.44 4.17
N GLY A 65 -9.10 3.53 3.79
CA GLY A 65 -10.07 2.49 4.06
C GLY A 65 -9.75 1.16 3.38
N PHE A 66 -9.24 1.18 2.15
CA PHE A 66 -8.78 -0.05 1.49
C PHE A 66 -7.56 -0.65 2.22
N ALA A 67 -6.60 0.18 2.61
CA ALA A 67 -5.42 -0.30 3.34
C ALA A 67 -5.79 -0.90 4.71
N GLU A 68 -6.76 -0.31 5.42
CA GLU A 68 -7.32 -0.87 6.66
C GLU A 68 -8.03 -2.21 6.42
N ALA A 69 -8.77 -2.33 5.32
CA ALA A 69 -9.39 -3.59 4.93
C ALA A 69 -8.35 -4.67 4.58
N PHE A 70 -7.26 -4.30 3.89
CA PHE A 70 -6.13 -5.19 3.65
C PHE A 70 -5.50 -5.67 4.97
N ASP A 71 -5.23 -4.74 5.89
CA ASP A 71 -4.68 -5.08 7.21
C ASP A 71 -5.62 -6.04 7.97
N SER A 72 -6.94 -5.83 7.90
CA SER A 72 -7.92 -6.70 8.55
C SER A 72 -8.02 -8.09 7.90
N ALA A 73 -7.79 -8.21 6.60
CA ALA A 73 -7.88 -9.48 5.88
C ALA A 73 -6.63 -10.37 6.04
N PHE A 74 -5.48 -9.77 6.36
CA PHE A 74 -4.18 -10.45 6.39
C PHE A 74 -3.43 -10.34 7.73
N ASN A 75 -4.06 -9.76 8.76
CA ASN A 75 -3.61 -9.84 10.16
C ASN A 75 -4.05 -11.13 10.85
#